data_AF-A0A838RGV9-F1
#
_entry.id   AF-A0A838RGV9-F1
#
_cell.length_a   1.000
_cell.length_b   1.000
_cell.length_c   1.000
_cell.angle_alpha   90.00
_cell.angle_beta   90.00
_cell.angle_gamma   90.00
#
_symmetry.space_group_name_H-M   'P 1'
#
loop_
_entity.id
_entity.type
_entity.pdbx_description
1 polymer ?
#
loop_
_entity_poly.entity_id
_entity_poly.type
_entity_poly.pdbx_seq_one_letter_code
_entity_poly.pdbx_strand_id
1 'polypeptide(L)'
;MRNVGEEDNQDLFSAEEFTNYNTLQAEMDLERRLRENVGITPIISGDKEITYSPSRINNYQAIRVLASSLQGFAWLFAGIAILSILAGLAIFQESRASGNVYLMAFAFVTSLLSAFTFKFSAEVIYVLLDIEANSRQSAKTLEKILRSQ
;
A
#
# COMPACT_ATOMS: atom_id res chain seq x y z
N MET A 1 28.35 -53.64 54.23
CA MET A 1 29.25 -52.75 53.45
C MET A 1 28.98 -53.04 51.98
N ARG A 2 28.56 -52.15 51.07
CA ARG A 2 28.33 -50.71 51.01
C ARG A 2 27.23 -50.44 49.96
N ASN A 3 26.52 -49.35 50.21
CA ASN A 3 25.53 -48.56 49.47
C ASN A 3 25.16 -48.83 48.00
N VAL A 4 23.84 -48.76 47.79
CA VAL A 4 23.12 -48.41 46.58
C VAL A 4 23.10 -46.88 46.45
N GLY A 5 23.32 -46.33 45.25
CA GLY A 5 22.95 -44.95 44.89
C GLY A 5 23.95 -44.20 44.03
N GLU A 6 23.56 -43.91 42.78
CA GLU A 6 23.97 -42.79 41.88
C GLU A 6 23.26 -43.09 40.53
N GLU A 7 22.02 -42.63 40.30
CA GLU A 7 21.63 -41.30 39.78
C GLU A 7 22.34 -40.87 38.48
N ASP A 8 21.91 -41.45 37.35
CA ASP A 8 22.05 -40.82 36.03
C ASP A 8 20.73 -40.11 35.68
N ASN A 9 20.60 -38.86 36.13
CA ASN A 9 19.63 -37.90 35.59
C ASN A 9 20.12 -37.48 34.20
N GLN A 10 19.74 -38.23 33.16
CA GLN A 10 19.80 -37.72 31.80
C GLN A 10 18.68 -36.70 31.62
N ASP A 11 19.07 -35.44 31.49
CA ASP A 11 18.25 -34.31 31.04
C ASP A 11 17.55 -34.66 29.72
N LEU A 12 16.37 -35.26 29.84
CA LEU A 12 15.37 -35.38 28.80
C LEU A 12 14.72 -34.00 28.63
N PHE A 13 15.43 -33.10 27.95
CA PHE A 13 14.76 -31.99 27.29
C PHE A 13 13.74 -32.58 26.33
N SER A 14 12.47 -32.33 26.61
CA SER A 14 11.37 -32.94 25.85
C SER A 14 11.39 -32.39 24.41
N ALA A 15 11.06 -33.22 23.43
CA ALA A 15 11.02 -32.80 22.02
C ALA A 15 10.08 -31.60 21.79
N GLU A 16 9.12 -31.36 22.70
CA GLU A 16 8.25 -30.19 22.72
C GLU A 16 8.96 -28.89 23.08
N GLU A 17 9.96 -28.92 23.96
CA GLU A 17 10.75 -27.72 24.26
C GLU A 17 11.63 -27.33 23.07
N PHE A 18 12.19 -28.32 22.35
CA PHE A 18 13.03 -28.07 21.18
C PHE A 18 12.27 -27.47 19.99
N THR A 19 11.02 -27.88 19.77
CA THR A 19 10.16 -27.26 18.75
C THR A 19 9.77 -25.84 19.14
N ASN A 20 9.48 -25.59 20.42
CA ASN A 20 9.07 -24.28 20.90
C ASN A 20 10.20 -23.23 20.80
N TYR A 21 11.45 -23.63 21.07
CA TYR A 21 12.63 -22.78 20.85
C TYR A 21 12.85 -22.43 19.37
N ASN A 22 12.66 -23.39 18.48
CA ASN A 22 12.83 -23.16 17.03
C ASN A 22 11.73 -22.25 16.45
N THR A 23 10.49 -22.35 16.95
CA THR A 23 9.41 -21.44 16.56
C THR A 23 9.65 -20.01 17.06
N LEU A 24 10.08 -19.85 18.32
CA LEU A 24 10.45 -18.54 18.87
C LEU A 24 11.58 -17.87 18.09
N GLN A 25 12.57 -18.65 17.66
CA GLN A 25 13.70 -18.12 16.90
C GLN A 25 13.31 -17.74 15.47
N ALA A 26 12.40 -18.49 14.85
CA ALA A 26 11.84 -18.16 13.54
C ALA A 26 10.95 -16.90 13.60
N GLU A 27 10.16 -16.72 14.67
CA GLU A 27 9.37 -15.51 14.89
C GLU A 27 10.25 -14.27 15.09
N MET A 28 11.31 -14.37 15.91
CA MET A 28 12.25 -13.25 16.11
C MET A 28 12.95 -12.85 14.81
N ASP A 29 13.34 -13.81 13.96
CA ASP A 29 13.98 -13.50 12.69
C ASP A 29 12.98 -12.90 11.68
N LEU A 30 11.73 -13.38 11.67
CA LEU A 30 10.66 -12.79 10.85
C LEU A 30 10.35 -11.36 11.29
N GLU A 31 10.27 -11.09 12.59
CA GLU A 31 10.08 -9.75 13.15
C GLU A 31 11.24 -8.82 12.81
N ARG A 32 12.48 -9.32 12.87
CA ARG A 32 13.67 -8.55 12.50
C ARG A 32 13.61 -8.16 11.02
N ARG A 33 13.26 -9.11 10.15
CA ARG A 33 13.14 -8.87 8.71
C ARG A 33 11.97 -7.96 8.36
N LEU A 34 10.87 -7.99 9.12
CA LEU A 34 9.75 -7.06 8.98
C LEU A 34 10.12 -5.64 9.46
N ARG A 35 10.91 -5.51 10.53
CA ARG A 35 11.46 -4.23 10.99
C ARG A 35 12.42 -3.62 9.96
N GLU A 36 13.34 -4.43 9.44
CA GLU A 36 14.37 -3.97 8.49
C GLU A 36 13.79 -3.63 7.11
N ASN A 37 12.86 -4.43 6.58
CA ASN A 37 12.38 -4.25 5.21
C ASN A 37 11.10 -3.38 5.09
N VAL A 38 10.29 -3.29 6.15
CA VAL A 38 8.97 -2.63 6.09
C VAL A 38 8.90 -1.36 6.95
N GLY A 39 9.93 -1.09 7.76
CA GLY A 39 9.95 0.08 8.67
C GLY A 39 8.81 0.06 9.69
N ILE A 40 8.24 -1.11 9.97
CA ILE A 40 7.24 -1.28 11.02
C ILE A 40 8.02 -1.50 12.31
N THR A 41 8.04 -0.50 13.18
CA THR A 41 8.38 -0.70 14.59
C THR A 41 7.12 -1.15 15.30
N PRO A 42 6.92 -2.45 15.58
CA PRO A 42 5.83 -2.85 16.45
C PRO A 42 6.21 -2.35 17.85
N ILE A 43 5.45 -1.36 18.34
CA ILE A 43 5.47 -1.00 19.77
C ILE A 43 4.68 -2.12 20.46
N ILE A 44 5.32 -3.28 20.64
CA ILE A 44 4.79 -4.35 21.49
C ILE A 44 5.14 -3.95 22.92
N SER A 45 4.41 -2.97 23.45
CA SER A 45 4.26 -2.87 24.90
C SER A 45 3.10 -3.77 25.26
N GLY A 46 3.34 -4.80 26.07
CA GLY A 46 2.30 -5.61 26.69
C GLY A 46 1.14 -4.73 27.14
N ASP A 47 -0.07 -5.16 26.80
CA ASP A 47 -1.35 -4.49 27.03
C ASP A 47 -1.67 -3.21 26.24
N LYS A 48 -0.84 -2.75 25.29
CA LYS A 48 -1.21 -1.57 24.48
C LYS A 48 -1.64 -1.96 23.07
N GLU A 49 -2.94 -1.74 22.84
CA GLU A 49 -3.60 -1.58 21.55
C GLU A 49 -2.64 -1.09 20.47
N ILE A 50 -2.61 -1.73 19.29
CA ILE A 50 -1.82 -1.26 18.15
C ILE A 50 -2.27 0.16 17.79
N THR A 51 -1.61 1.13 18.41
CA THR A 51 -1.95 2.54 18.28
C THR A 51 -1.18 3.04 17.07
N TYR A 52 -1.83 3.03 15.91
CA TYR A 52 -1.26 3.59 14.69
C TYR A 52 -0.91 5.06 14.93
N SER A 53 0.30 5.49 14.52
CA SER A 53 0.71 6.87 14.75
C SER A 53 -0.25 7.84 14.02
N PRO A 54 -0.62 8.97 14.64
CA PRO A 54 -1.44 10.01 14.00
C PRO A 54 -0.86 10.47 12.65
N SER A 55 0.48 10.42 12.50
CA SER A 55 1.17 10.75 11.25
C SER A 55 0.82 9.81 10.09
N ARG A 56 0.56 8.52 10.33
CA ARG A 56 0.13 7.56 9.29
C ARG A 56 -1.32 7.79 8.85
N ILE A 57 -2.18 8.28 9.74
CA ILE A 57 -3.58 8.62 9.42
C ILE A 57 -3.62 9.90 8.57
N ASN A 58 -2.86 10.92 8.97
CA ASN A 58 -2.76 12.16 8.21
C ASN A 58 -2.14 11.95 6.82
N ASN A 59 -1.09 11.11 6.73
CA ASN A 59 -0.50 10.74 5.44
C ASN A 59 -1.50 10.01 4.54
N TYR A 60 -2.31 9.10 5.09
CA TYR A 60 -3.36 8.41 4.33
C TYR A 60 -4.39 9.40 3.74
N GLN A 61 -4.86 10.37 4.53
CA GLN A 61 -5.77 11.39 4.04
C GLN A 61 -5.12 12.30 2.99
N ALA A 62 -3.88 12.73 3.22
CA ALA A 62 -3.14 13.54 2.26
C ALA A 62 -2.94 12.83 0.91
N ILE A 63 -2.55 11.55 0.94
CA ILE A 63 -2.38 10.74 -0.27
C ILE A 63 -3.73 10.50 -0.97
N ARG A 64 -4.80 10.29 -0.21
CA ARG A 64 -6.15 10.17 -0.79
C ARG A 64 -6.60 11.44 -1.50
N VAL A 65 -6.38 12.61 -0.89
CA VAL A 65 -6.67 13.90 -1.52
C VAL A 65 -5.83 14.10 -2.77
N LEU A 66 -4.56 13.72 -2.74
CA LEU A 66 -3.70 13.73 -3.92
C LEU A 66 -4.28 12.86 -5.05
N ALA A 67 -4.68 11.63 -4.76
CA ALA A 67 -5.32 10.74 -5.75
C ALA A 67 -6.58 11.36 -6.35
N SER A 68 -7.44 11.95 -5.52
CA SER A 68 -8.64 12.66 -5.98
C SER A 68 -8.31 13.87 -6.85
N SER A 69 -7.24 14.61 -6.54
CA SER A 69 -6.79 15.74 -7.38
C SER A 69 -6.27 15.28 -8.75
N LEU A 70 -5.53 14.17 -8.80
CA LEU A 70 -5.06 13.55 -10.05
C LEU A 70 -6.25 13.11 -10.91
N GLN A 71 -7.28 12.52 -10.29
CA GLN A 71 -8.51 12.17 -10.98
C GLN A 71 -9.24 13.42 -11.53
N GLY A 72 -9.24 14.53 -10.76
CA GLY A 72 -9.73 15.82 -11.22
C GLY A 72 -8.97 16.34 -12.45
N PHE A 73 -7.64 16.28 -12.44
CA PHE A 73 -6.82 16.64 -13.59
C PHE A 73 -7.10 15.73 -14.79
N ALA A 74 -7.29 14.43 -14.59
CA ALA A 74 -7.65 13.51 -15.66
C ALA A 74 -8.93 13.94 -16.38
N TRP A 75 -9.96 14.34 -15.62
CA TRP A 75 -11.21 14.85 -16.18
C TRP A 75 -11.03 16.20 -16.90
N LEU A 76 -10.21 17.08 -16.34
CA LEU A 76 -9.91 18.38 -16.96
C LEU A 76 -9.24 18.18 -18.34
N PHE A 77 -8.22 17.32 -18.41
CA PHE A 77 -7.54 17.01 -19.68
C PHE A 77 -8.44 16.26 -20.67
N ALA A 78 -9.30 15.35 -20.20
CA ALA A 78 -10.32 14.73 -21.05
C ALA A 78 -11.29 15.77 -21.64
N GLY A 79 -11.69 16.77 -20.84
CA GLY A 79 -12.50 17.90 -21.31
C GLY A 79 -11.79 18.74 -22.37
N ILE A 80 -10.52 19.07 -22.16
CA ILE A 80 -9.71 19.81 -23.15
C ILE A 80 -9.58 19.02 -24.45
N ALA A 81 -9.42 17.70 -24.38
CA ALA A 81 -9.37 16.84 -25.57
C ALA A 81 -10.67 16.95 -26.39
N ILE A 82 -11.84 16.91 -25.74
CA ILE A 82 -13.13 17.08 -26.40
C ILE A 82 -13.25 18.46 -27.04
N LEU A 83 -12.89 19.53 -26.32
CA LEU A 83 -12.92 20.90 -26.85
C LEU A 83 -11.99 21.06 -28.05
N SER A 84 -10.83 20.40 -28.05
CA SER A 84 -9.88 20.42 -29.16
C SER A 84 -10.46 19.78 -30.42
N ILE A 85 -11.24 18.70 -30.28
CA ILE A 85 -11.97 18.10 -31.42
C ILE A 85 -13.02 19.06 -31.96
N LEU A 86 -13.84 19.66 -31.07
CA LEU A 86 -14.89 20.59 -31.48
C LEU A 86 -14.32 21.81 -32.21
N ALA A 87 -13.23 22.37 -31.69
CA ALA A 87 -12.51 23.48 -32.34
C ALA A 87 -11.91 23.05 -33.69
N GLY A 88 -11.31 21.85 -33.76
CA GLY A 88 -10.79 21.30 -35.01
C GLY A 88 -11.87 21.11 -36.08
N LEU A 89 -13.06 20.62 -35.70
CA LEU A 89 -14.20 20.46 -36.61
C LEU A 89 -14.71 21.81 -37.13
N ALA A 90 -14.81 22.83 -36.26
CA ALA A 90 -15.22 24.17 -36.68
C ALA A 90 -14.25 24.79 -37.70
N ILE A 91 -12.94 24.66 -37.45
CA ILE A 91 -11.90 25.15 -38.37
C ILE A 91 -11.97 24.44 -39.72
N PHE A 92 -12.21 23.12 -39.71
CA PHE A 92 -12.34 22.33 -40.93
C PHE A 92 -13.55 22.78 -41.78
N GLN A 93 -14.68 23.11 -41.16
CA GLN A 93 -15.86 23.61 -41.85
C GLN A 93 -15.63 25.00 -42.48
N GLU A 94 -14.85 25.87 -41.83
CA GLU A 94 -14.56 27.21 -42.36
C GLU A 94 -13.54 27.22 -43.52
N SER A 95 -12.99 26.07 -43.95
CA SER A 95 -11.94 25.97 -44.97
C SER A 95 -10.70 26.84 -44.67
N ARG A 96 -10.47 27.19 -43.40
CA ARG A 96 -9.32 28.00 -42.98
C ARG A 96 -8.10 27.10 -42.76
N ALA A 97 -6.99 27.50 -43.39
CA ALA A 97 -5.64 26.94 -43.43
C ALA A 97 -5.31 25.73 -42.52
N SER A 98 -4.70 24.72 -43.15
CA SER A 98 -4.24 23.42 -42.61
C SER A 98 -3.39 23.46 -41.33
N GLY A 99 -2.67 24.55 -41.04
CA GLY A 99 -1.79 24.67 -39.88
C GLY A 99 -2.51 24.56 -38.53
N ASN A 100 -3.72 25.12 -38.42
CA ASN A 100 -4.48 25.09 -37.17
C ASN A 100 -5.05 23.70 -36.87
N VAL A 101 -5.33 22.89 -37.91
CA VAL A 101 -5.84 21.52 -37.75
C VAL A 101 -4.78 20.62 -37.10
N TYR A 102 -3.50 20.76 -37.51
CA TYR A 102 -2.40 20.01 -36.88
C TYR A 102 -2.19 20.39 -35.41
N LEU A 103 -2.32 21.68 -35.08
CA LEU A 103 -2.22 22.15 -33.70
C LEU A 103 -3.36 21.59 -32.83
N MET A 104 -4.59 21.55 -33.35
CA MET A 104 -5.73 20.95 -32.64
C MET A 104 -5.59 19.43 -32.49
N ALA A 105 -5.10 18.73 -33.53
CA ALA A 105 -4.81 17.30 -33.44
C ALA A 105 -3.73 17.00 -32.41
N PHE A 106 -2.66 17.82 -32.37
CA PHE A 106 -1.62 17.72 -31.35
C PHE A 106 -2.16 17.98 -29.93
N ALA A 107 -2.95 19.04 -29.76
CA ALA A 107 -3.60 19.36 -28.49
C ALA A 107 -4.54 18.23 -28.02
N PHE A 108 -5.28 17.62 -28.94
CA PHE A 108 -6.12 16.46 -28.65
C PHE A 108 -5.29 15.27 -28.14
N VAL A 109 -4.27 14.84 -28.88
CA VAL A 109 -3.45 13.67 -28.52
C VAL A 109 -2.74 13.89 -27.18
N THR A 110 -2.12 15.05 -26.99
CA THR A 110 -1.42 15.37 -25.74
C THR A 110 -2.35 15.46 -24.54
N SER A 111 -3.54 16.03 -24.71
CA SER A 111 -4.56 16.07 -23.66
C SER A 111 -5.08 14.67 -23.32
N LEU A 112 -5.31 13.82 -24.31
CA LEU A 112 -5.78 12.46 -24.10
C LEU A 112 -4.73 11.59 -23.38
N LEU A 113 -3.46 11.71 -23.78
CA LEU A 113 -2.34 11.05 -23.11
C LEU A 113 -2.21 11.52 -21.66
N SER A 114 -2.26 12.83 -21.43
CA SER A 114 -2.19 13.40 -20.08
C SER A 114 -3.35 12.91 -19.22
N ALA A 115 -4.58 12.90 -19.75
CA ALA A 115 -5.76 12.39 -19.07
C ALA A 115 -5.60 10.92 -18.66
N PHE A 116 -5.06 10.08 -19.57
CA PHE A 116 -4.78 8.68 -19.28
C PHE A 116 -3.72 8.53 -18.18
N THR A 117 -2.60 9.26 -18.26
CA THR A 117 -1.54 9.22 -17.25
C THR A 117 -2.08 9.61 -15.89
N PHE A 118 -2.80 10.72 -15.77
CA PHE A 118 -3.37 11.17 -14.50
C PHE A 118 -4.39 10.18 -13.94
N LYS A 119 -5.25 9.61 -14.80
CA LYS A 119 -6.23 8.60 -14.37
C LYS A 119 -5.54 7.34 -13.88
N PHE A 120 -4.58 6.83 -14.63
CA PHE A 120 -3.80 5.65 -14.26
C PHE A 120 -3.07 5.87 -12.93
N SER A 121 -2.39 7.00 -12.76
CA SER A 121 -1.72 7.35 -11.51
C SER A 121 -2.68 7.43 -10.32
N ALA A 122 -3.87 8.01 -10.51
CA ALA A 122 -4.90 8.06 -9.47
C ALA A 122 -5.35 6.64 -9.05
N GLU A 123 -5.64 5.76 -10.01
CA GLU A 123 -6.05 4.38 -9.75
C GLU A 123 -4.97 3.58 -9.03
N VAL A 124 -3.70 3.72 -9.44
CA VAL A 124 -2.58 3.06 -8.74
C VAL A 124 -2.51 3.50 -7.27
N ILE A 125 -2.68 4.79 -7.00
CA ILE A 125 -2.67 5.30 -5.63
C ILE A 125 -3.87 4.77 -4.83
N TYR A 126 -5.07 4.72 -5.43
CA TYR A 126 -6.24 4.14 -4.75
C TYR A 126 -6.05 2.67 -4.40
N VAL A 127 -5.50 1.86 -5.32
CA VAL A 127 -5.17 0.46 -5.05
C VAL A 127 -4.18 0.33 -3.90
N LEU A 128 -3.14 1.17 -3.85
CA LEU A 128 -2.17 1.16 -2.75
C LEU A 128 -2.82 1.52 -1.41
N LEU A 129 -3.73 2.50 -1.40
CA LEU A 129 -4.48 2.88 -0.20
C LEU A 129 -5.41 1.74 0.26
N ASP A 130 -6.07 1.04 -0.66
CA ASP A 130 -6.92 -0.10 -0.33
C ASP A 130 -6.12 -1.28 0.24
N ILE A 131 -4.94 -1.57 -0.32
CA ILE A 131 -4.01 -2.57 0.24
C ILE A 131 -3.60 -2.17 1.66
N GLU A 132 -3.27 -0.90 1.88
CA GLU A 132 -2.90 -0.41 3.21
C GLU A 132 -4.07 -0.52 4.20
N ALA A 133 -5.29 -0.15 3.78
CA ALA A 133 -6.49 -0.25 4.61
C ALA A 133 -6.80 -1.71 4.99
N ASN A 134 -6.73 -2.63 4.02
CA ASN A 134 -6.93 -4.06 4.26
C ASN A 134 -5.86 -4.64 5.17
N SER A 135 -4.59 -4.26 5.00
CA SER A 135 -3.50 -4.66 5.89
C SER A 135 -3.76 -4.24 7.34
N ARG A 136 -4.25 -3.00 7.55
CA ARG A 136 -4.63 -2.50 8.89
C ARG A 136 -5.76 -3.32 9.50
N GLN A 137 -6.77 -3.68 8.71
CA GLN A 137 -7.91 -4.48 9.19
C GLN A 137 -7.50 -5.91 9.55
N SER A 138 -6.65 -6.53 8.73
CA SER A 138 -6.09 -7.86 9.01
C SER A 138 -5.26 -7.86 10.29
N ALA A 139 -4.41 -6.85 10.50
CA ALA A 139 -3.61 -6.74 11.72
C ALA A 139 -4.48 -6.62 12.99
N LYS A 140 -5.54 -5.79 12.96
CA LYS A 140 -6.50 -5.70 14.07
C LYS A 140 -7.25 -7.00 14.32
N THR A 141 -7.56 -7.74 13.26
CA THR A 141 -8.25 -9.03 13.37
C THR A 141 -7.33 -10.08 14.00
N LEU A 142 -6.06 -10.11 13.58
CA LEU A 142 -5.04 -10.99 14.16
C LEU A 142 -4.81 -10.66 15.64
N GLU A 143 -4.69 -9.37 16.00
CA GLU A 143 -4.59 -8.92 17.40
C GLU A 143 -5.77 -9.42 18.24
N LYS A 144 -6.99 -9.33 17.72
CA LYS A 144 -8.18 -9.83 18.40
C LYS A 144 -8.15 -11.35 18.60
N ILE A 145 -7.69 -12.12 17.60
CA ILE A 145 -7.57 -13.58 17.70
C ILE A 145 -6.52 -13.95 18.74
N LEU A 146 -5.33 -13.35 18.69
CA LEU A 146 -4.24 -13.60 19.63
C LEU A 146 -4.62 -13.26 21.08
N ARG A 147 -5.44 -12.22 21.30
CA ARG A 147 -5.97 -11.88 22.63
C ARG A 147 -7.11 -12.78 23.13
N SER A 148 -7.70 -13.58 22.25
CA SER A 148 -8.82 -14.48 22.58
C SER A 148 -8.39 -15.91 22.88
N GLN A 149 -7.10 -16.21 22.70
CA GLN A 149 -6.45 -17.46 23.13
C GLN A 149 -5.83 -17.26 24.52
#